data_AF-R9ACZ7-F1
#
_entry.id   AF-R9ACZ7-F1
#
_cell.length_a   1.000
_cell.length_b   1.000
_cell.length_c   1.000
_cell.angle_alpha   90.00
_cell.angle_beta   90.00
_cell.angle_gamma   90.00
#
_symmetry.space_group_name_H-M   'P 1'
#
loop_
_entity.id
_entity.type
_entity.pdbx_description
1 polymer ?
#
loop_
_entity_poly.entity_id
_entity_poly.type
_entity_poly.pdbx_seq_one_letter_code
_entity_poly.pdbx_strand_id
1 'polypeptide(L)'
;MNTDQIDNILRWLGSDDKQTLKLNPLLFLHKNIFFLPPNLLNYFHSVTTPKQRTNIPIIKKRRLNWAKSQQQQSKDTFTTQAGRFRDPSNFEETVQRDSLGNHPSFKYAHDAGLNESQWLSNNSMMSKHAKLGKLAGLLSEYESERDSRSYTQSKIAALRKNNSGSLGRSVFDGDDGHVDHLGELTGKESFERLLLENWIDGVDDLLDYSVDFDDSYDSLSLNNPTELDEDLQQSKYFDDSDSDCN
;
A
#
# COMPACT_ATOMS: atom_id res chain seq x y z
N MET A 1 22.83 -4.54 -8.33
CA MET A 1 23.23 -5.96 -8.35
C MET A 1 24.70 -6.07 -8.73
N ASN A 2 25.49 -6.71 -7.89
CA ASN A 2 26.94 -6.79 -8.02
C ASN A 2 27.37 -8.02 -8.83
N THR A 3 28.63 -8.07 -9.25
CA THR A 3 29.18 -9.19 -10.04
C THR A 3 29.04 -10.53 -9.33
N ASP A 4 29.31 -10.58 -8.02
CA ASP A 4 29.19 -11.82 -7.24
C ASP A 4 27.75 -12.36 -7.18
N GLN A 5 26.77 -11.45 -7.08
CA GLN A 5 25.35 -11.78 -7.08
C GLN A 5 24.92 -12.37 -8.43
N ILE A 6 25.41 -11.77 -9.52
CA ILE A 6 25.19 -12.25 -10.89
C ILE A 6 25.78 -13.66 -11.05
N ASP A 7 27.03 -13.86 -10.62
CA ASP A 7 27.71 -15.14 -10.79
C ASP A 7 27.05 -16.24 -9.96
N ASN A 8 26.51 -15.93 -8.76
CA ASN A 8 25.71 -16.86 -7.96
C ASN A 8 24.41 -17.29 -8.66
N ILE A 9 23.67 -16.35 -9.26
CA ILE A 9 22.43 -16.63 -10.02
C ILE A 9 22.75 -17.52 -11.22
N LEU A 10 23.76 -17.15 -12.00
CA LEU A 10 24.16 -17.87 -13.21
C LEU A 10 24.67 -19.28 -12.89
N ARG A 11 25.46 -19.42 -11.81
CA ARG A 11 25.93 -20.72 -11.32
C ARG A 11 24.79 -21.62 -10.87
N TRP A 12 23.76 -21.07 -10.22
CA TRP A 12 22.59 -21.84 -9.82
C TRP A 12 21.82 -22.37 -11.04
N LEU A 13 21.62 -21.53 -12.05
CA LEU A 13 20.91 -21.89 -13.27
C LEU A 13 21.74 -22.72 -14.26
N GLY A 14 23.06 -22.84 -14.04
CA GLY A 14 23.98 -23.46 -15.01
C GLY A 14 24.02 -22.72 -16.35
N SER A 15 23.85 -21.39 -16.33
CA SER A 15 23.77 -20.55 -17.53
C SER A 15 24.94 -19.56 -17.58
N ASP A 16 25.43 -19.26 -18.78
CA ASP A 16 26.47 -18.25 -19.00
C ASP A 16 25.90 -16.89 -19.48
N ASP A 17 24.58 -16.70 -19.44
CA ASP A 17 23.90 -15.53 -20.00
C ASP A 17 23.98 -14.28 -19.10
N LYS A 18 25.21 -13.84 -18.85
CA LYS A 18 25.54 -12.65 -18.05
C LYS A 18 25.06 -11.35 -18.69
N GLN A 19 24.94 -11.32 -20.02
CA GLN A 19 24.52 -10.12 -20.74
C GLN A 19 23.03 -9.85 -20.55
N THR A 20 22.16 -10.86 -20.72
CA THR A 20 20.72 -10.68 -20.53
C THR A 20 20.40 -10.28 -19.09
N LEU A 21 21.02 -10.91 -18.10
CA LEU A 21 20.80 -10.57 -16.69
C LEU A 21 21.21 -9.13 -16.34
N LYS A 22 22.25 -8.58 -17.01
CA LYS A 22 22.68 -7.18 -16.81
C LYS A 22 21.83 -6.17 -17.56
N LEU A 23 21.52 -6.45 -18.83
CA LEU A 23 20.83 -5.52 -19.72
C LEU A 23 19.33 -5.53 -19.50
N ASN A 24 18.74 -6.70 -19.25
CA ASN A 24 17.30 -6.90 -19.14
C ASN A 24 16.96 -7.77 -17.91
N PRO A 25 17.22 -7.30 -16.68
CA PRO A 25 16.99 -8.06 -15.46
C PRO A 25 15.52 -8.47 -15.29
N LEU A 26 14.56 -7.67 -15.77
CA LEU A 26 13.12 -8.00 -15.70
C LEU A 26 12.74 -9.16 -16.60
N LEU A 27 13.21 -9.18 -17.85
CA LEU A 27 12.94 -10.30 -18.77
C LEU A 27 13.62 -11.58 -18.26
N PHE A 28 14.84 -11.45 -17.73
CA PHE A 28 15.53 -12.57 -17.11
C PHE A 28 14.74 -13.11 -15.91
N LEU A 29 14.28 -12.21 -15.03
CA LEU A 29 13.48 -12.56 -13.86
C LEU A 29 12.18 -13.24 -14.28
N HIS A 30 11.43 -12.67 -15.22
CA HIS A 30 10.18 -13.24 -15.74
C HIS A 30 10.36 -14.68 -16.23
N LYS A 31 11.46 -14.96 -16.94
CA LYS A 31 11.76 -16.31 -17.44
C LYS A 31 12.20 -17.29 -16.35
N ASN A 32 12.90 -16.82 -15.32
CA ASN A 32 13.59 -17.68 -14.37
C ASN A 32 13.04 -17.66 -12.94
N ILE A 33 11.95 -16.92 -12.67
CA ILE A 33 11.43 -16.70 -11.31
C ILE A 33 11.12 -18.01 -10.57
N PHE A 34 10.57 -19.00 -11.27
CA PHE A 34 10.23 -20.31 -10.69
C PHE A 34 11.43 -21.25 -10.48
N PHE A 35 12.59 -20.94 -11.07
CA PHE A 35 13.79 -21.78 -10.98
C PHE A 35 14.80 -21.24 -9.97
N LEU A 36 14.57 -20.04 -9.46
CA LEU A 36 15.47 -19.37 -8.53
C LEU A 36 14.90 -19.42 -7.11
N PRO A 37 15.70 -19.78 -6.11
CA PRO A 37 15.27 -19.72 -4.72
C PRO A 37 15.13 -18.27 -4.23
N PRO A 38 14.27 -18.00 -3.22
CA PRO A 38 13.99 -16.66 -2.70
C PRO A 38 15.22 -15.82 -2.34
N ASN A 39 16.25 -16.44 -1.78
CA ASN A 39 17.48 -15.76 -1.39
C ASN A 39 18.25 -15.17 -2.59
N LEU A 40 18.17 -15.80 -3.77
CA LEU A 40 18.77 -15.27 -5.01
C LEU A 40 17.84 -14.25 -5.68
N LEU A 41 16.53 -14.48 -5.62
CA LEU A 41 15.53 -13.52 -6.11
C LEU A 41 15.64 -12.15 -5.43
N ASN A 42 15.98 -12.11 -4.13
CA ASN A 42 16.19 -10.88 -3.38
C ASN A 42 17.25 -9.93 -3.98
N TYR A 43 18.19 -10.42 -4.80
CA TYR A 43 19.17 -9.55 -5.47
C TYR A 43 18.51 -8.59 -6.47
N PHE A 44 17.33 -8.95 -7.02
CA PHE A 44 16.59 -8.14 -7.97
C PHE A 44 15.95 -6.89 -7.33
N HIS A 45 15.77 -6.85 -5.99
CA HIS A 45 15.32 -5.64 -5.30
C HIS A 45 16.25 -4.44 -5.55
N SER A 46 17.54 -4.68 -5.73
CA SER A 46 18.54 -3.61 -5.95
C SER A 46 18.56 -3.04 -7.38
N VAL A 47 17.90 -3.69 -8.34
CA VAL A 47 17.99 -3.35 -9.78
C VAL A 47 16.64 -3.18 -10.46
N THR A 48 15.55 -3.52 -9.76
CA THR A 48 14.18 -3.38 -10.27
C THR A 48 13.35 -2.60 -9.26
N THR A 49 12.43 -1.77 -9.76
CA THR A 49 11.45 -1.10 -8.92
C THR A 49 10.24 -2.01 -8.66
N PRO A 50 9.50 -1.83 -7.56
CA PRO A 50 8.27 -2.56 -7.32
C PRO A 50 7.27 -2.45 -8.48
N LYS A 51 7.13 -1.27 -9.08
CA LYS A 51 6.30 -1.01 -10.28
C LYS A 51 6.75 -1.75 -11.53
N GLN A 52 8.06 -1.97 -11.69
CA GLN A 52 8.54 -2.76 -12.83
C GLN A 52 8.26 -4.24 -12.65
N ARG A 53 8.34 -4.73 -11.40
CA ARG A 53 8.11 -6.14 -11.06
C ARG A 53 6.65 -6.56 -11.18
N THR A 54 5.69 -5.63 -11.08
CA THR A 54 4.26 -5.95 -11.30
C THR A 54 3.92 -6.32 -12.74
N ASN A 55 4.80 -6.02 -13.69
CA ASN A 55 4.68 -6.56 -15.06
C ASN A 55 4.90 -8.07 -15.13
N ILE A 56 5.37 -8.69 -14.04
CA ILE A 56 5.52 -10.14 -13.93
C ILE A 56 4.25 -10.69 -13.26
N PRO A 57 3.43 -11.46 -14.00
CA PRO A 57 2.18 -12.08 -13.53
C PRO A 57 2.23 -12.66 -12.11
N ILE A 58 3.20 -13.55 -11.87
CA ILE A 58 3.30 -14.25 -10.59
C ILE A 58 3.57 -13.31 -9.42
N ILE A 59 4.36 -12.24 -9.62
CA ILE A 59 4.65 -11.26 -8.56
C ILE A 59 3.38 -10.51 -8.16
N LYS A 60 2.58 -10.10 -9.16
CA LYS A 60 1.31 -9.42 -8.91
C LYS A 60 0.34 -10.35 -8.16
N LYS A 61 0.29 -11.62 -8.54
CA LYS A 61 -0.50 -12.65 -7.85
C LYS A 61 -0.05 -12.89 -6.41
N ARG A 62 1.26 -12.96 -6.14
CA ARG A 62 1.80 -13.05 -4.77
C ARG A 62 1.36 -11.89 -3.88
N ARG A 63 1.45 -10.65 -4.39
CA ARG A 63 0.96 -9.47 -3.67
C ARG A 63 -0.53 -9.54 -3.39
N LEU A 64 -1.33 -9.94 -4.38
CA LEU A 64 -2.78 -10.09 -4.20
C LEU A 64 -3.11 -11.16 -3.15
N ASN A 65 -2.45 -12.32 -3.21
CA ASN A 65 -2.64 -13.41 -2.26
C ASN A 65 -2.21 -12.99 -0.84
N TRP A 66 -1.09 -12.27 -0.74
CA TRP A 66 -0.65 -11.67 0.51
C TRP A 66 -1.71 -10.70 1.03
N ALA A 67 -2.20 -9.78 0.20
CA ALA A 67 -3.23 -8.81 0.59
C ALA A 67 -4.51 -9.50 1.10
N LYS A 68 -4.98 -10.53 0.39
CA LYS A 68 -6.13 -11.35 0.80
C LYS A 68 -5.87 -12.08 2.13
N SER A 69 -4.68 -12.66 2.31
CA SER A 69 -4.31 -13.35 3.56
C SER A 69 -4.14 -12.39 4.75
N GLN A 70 -3.73 -11.15 4.46
CA GLN A 70 -3.34 -10.15 5.44
C GLN A 70 -4.45 -9.19 5.84
N GLN A 71 -5.64 -9.27 5.22
CA GLN A 71 -6.85 -8.61 5.72
C GLN A 71 -7.13 -8.94 7.21
N GLN A 72 -6.49 -9.97 7.78
CA GLN A 72 -6.58 -10.32 9.21
C GLN A 72 -5.40 -9.83 10.08
N GLN A 73 -4.23 -9.44 9.52
CA GLN A 73 -3.00 -9.22 10.32
C GLN A 73 -2.22 -7.92 10.03
N SER A 74 -2.31 -7.30 8.84
CA SER A 74 -1.59 -6.05 8.51
C SER A 74 -2.47 -4.81 8.44
N LYS A 75 -3.56 -4.81 9.24
CA LYS A 75 -4.62 -3.79 9.20
C LYS A 75 -4.08 -2.37 9.25
N ASP A 76 -3.00 -2.13 9.99
CA ASP A 76 -2.50 -0.78 10.28
C ASP A 76 -1.93 -0.05 9.04
N THR A 77 -1.24 -0.74 8.14
CA THR A 77 -0.47 -0.12 7.02
C THR A 77 -1.35 0.51 5.95
N PHE A 78 -2.51 -0.09 5.69
CA PHE A 78 -3.47 0.35 4.67
C PHE A 78 -4.69 1.03 5.27
N THR A 79 -4.61 1.46 6.54
CA THR A 79 -5.66 2.29 7.14
C THR A 79 -5.60 3.72 6.65
N THR A 80 -6.74 4.39 6.72
CA THR A 80 -6.85 5.84 6.49
C THR A 80 -5.94 6.64 7.42
N GLN A 81 -5.79 6.20 8.68
CA GLN A 81 -5.01 6.92 9.68
C GLN A 81 -3.51 6.93 9.34
N ALA A 82 -2.96 5.82 8.86
CA ALA A 82 -1.57 5.74 8.41
C ALA A 82 -1.40 6.33 7.01
N GLY A 83 -2.31 5.99 6.10
CA GLY A 83 -2.25 6.36 4.68
C GLY A 83 -2.35 7.85 4.43
N ARG A 84 -3.12 8.62 5.21
CA ARG A 84 -3.28 10.08 5.01
C ARG A 84 -1.97 10.87 5.04
N PHE A 85 -0.95 10.38 5.73
CA PHE A 85 0.37 11.03 5.76
C PHE A 85 1.28 10.57 4.62
N ARG A 86 1.08 9.35 4.13
CA ARG A 86 1.85 8.74 3.06
C ARG A 86 1.39 9.21 1.69
N ASP A 87 0.07 9.31 1.53
CA ASP A 87 -0.61 9.73 0.30
C ASP A 87 -1.66 10.81 0.59
N PRO A 88 -1.23 12.02 0.97
CA PRO A 88 -2.14 13.10 1.33
C PRO A 88 -2.94 13.63 0.13
N SER A 89 -2.45 13.46 -1.10
CA SER A 89 -3.13 13.89 -2.32
C SER A 89 -4.36 13.05 -2.59
N ASN A 90 -4.21 11.72 -2.66
CA ASN A 90 -5.35 10.85 -2.87
C ASN A 90 -6.33 10.92 -1.69
N PHE A 91 -5.83 11.07 -0.45
CA PHE A 91 -6.71 11.24 0.72
C PHE A 91 -7.66 12.45 0.59
N GLU A 92 -7.20 13.57 0.04
CA GLU A 92 -8.03 14.77 -0.15
C GLU A 92 -9.03 14.67 -1.30
N GLU A 93 -8.75 13.79 -2.26
CA GLU A 93 -9.62 13.55 -3.42
C GLU A 93 -10.67 12.48 -3.10
N THR A 94 -10.31 11.43 -2.36
CA THR A 94 -11.20 10.29 -2.08
C THR A 94 -12.14 10.52 -0.92
N VAL A 95 -11.70 11.22 0.14
CA VAL A 95 -12.51 11.36 1.35
C VAL A 95 -13.36 12.61 1.27
N GLN A 96 -14.68 12.40 1.31
CA GLN A 96 -15.66 13.47 1.22
C GLN A 96 -15.52 14.46 2.38
N ARG A 97 -15.77 15.73 2.05
CA ARG A 97 -15.90 16.80 3.04
C ARG A 97 -17.21 16.62 3.82
N ASP A 98 -17.23 17.12 5.05
CA ASP A 98 -18.46 17.13 5.84
C ASP A 98 -19.50 18.09 5.23
N SER A 99 -20.71 18.10 5.80
CA SER A 99 -21.81 18.99 5.37
C SER A 99 -21.50 20.49 5.51
N LEU A 100 -20.42 20.84 6.22
CA LEU A 100 -19.94 22.20 6.43
C LEU A 100 -18.77 22.54 5.50
N GLY A 101 -18.34 21.61 4.64
CA GLY A 101 -17.21 21.76 3.71
C GLY A 101 -15.83 21.55 4.34
N ASN A 102 -15.75 21.15 5.60
CA ASN A 102 -14.48 20.86 6.27
C ASN A 102 -13.91 19.54 5.80
N HIS A 103 -12.59 19.52 5.64
CA HIS A 103 -11.88 18.31 5.30
C HIS A 103 -11.76 17.38 6.52
N PRO A 104 -11.94 16.05 6.37
CA PRO A 104 -11.85 15.09 7.47
C PRO A 104 -10.52 15.10 8.23
N SER A 105 -9.42 15.61 7.65
CA SER A 105 -8.14 15.77 8.35
C SER A 105 -8.25 16.59 9.65
N PHE A 106 -9.14 17.58 9.70
CA PHE A 106 -9.40 18.35 10.93
C PHE A 106 -9.99 17.49 12.04
N LYS A 107 -10.94 16.61 11.67
CA LYS A 107 -11.54 15.67 12.60
C LYS A 107 -10.51 14.67 13.13
N TYR A 108 -9.65 14.13 12.27
CA TYR A 108 -8.60 13.22 12.71
C TYR A 108 -7.62 13.87 13.70
N ALA A 109 -7.21 15.12 13.44
CA ALA A 109 -6.35 15.86 14.36
C ALA A 109 -7.05 16.10 15.72
N HIS A 110 -8.33 16.49 15.70
CA HIS A 110 -9.11 16.64 16.92
C HIS A 110 -9.25 15.32 17.69
N ASP A 111 -9.56 14.22 17.00
CA ASP A 111 -9.72 12.89 17.60
C ASP A 111 -8.40 12.37 18.18
N ALA A 112 -7.24 12.67 17.56
CA ALA A 112 -5.93 12.36 18.10
C ALA A 112 -5.68 13.06 19.46
N GLY A 113 -6.07 14.33 19.58
CA GLY A 113 -6.00 15.07 20.84
C GLY A 113 -6.91 14.50 21.92
N LEU A 114 -8.16 14.15 21.56
CA LEU A 114 -9.08 13.50 22.48
C LEU A 114 -8.52 12.16 22.98
N ASN A 115 -7.96 11.35 22.08
CA ASN A 115 -7.37 10.06 22.45
C ASN A 115 -6.19 10.23 23.41
N GLU A 116 -5.32 11.23 23.21
CA GLU A 116 -4.19 11.52 24.11
C GLU A 116 -4.68 12.00 25.49
N SER A 117 -5.67 12.87 25.52
CA SER A 117 -6.30 13.37 26.75
C SER A 117 -6.98 12.24 27.54
N GLN A 118 -7.69 11.35 26.84
CA GLN A 118 -8.33 10.18 27.43
C GLN A 118 -7.30 9.17 27.92
N TRP A 119 -6.24 8.92 27.18
CA TRP A 119 -5.15 8.06 27.61
C TRP A 119 -4.54 8.57 28.92
N LEU A 120 -4.24 9.88 29.01
CA LEU A 120 -3.72 10.44 30.25
C LEU A 120 -4.73 10.31 31.41
N SER A 121 -6.00 10.53 31.15
CA SER A 121 -7.05 10.46 32.18
C SER A 121 -7.28 9.03 32.69
N ASN A 122 -7.18 8.03 31.81
CA ASN A 122 -7.53 6.64 32.10
C ASN A 122 -6.32 5.79 32.53
N ASN A 123 -5.15 6.02 31.94
CA ASN A 123 -3.98 5.16 32.09
C ASN A 123 -2.91 5.76 33.00
N SER A 124 -3.02 7.04 33.36
CA SER A 124 -2.09 7.66 34.31
C SER A 124 -2.36 7.14 35.72
N MET A 125 -1.29 6.70 36.40
CA MET A 125 -1.31 6.35 37.83
C MET A 125 -1.79 7.50 38.73
N MET A 126 -1.84 8.72 38.19
CA MET A 126 -2.18 9.94 38.91
C MET A 126 -3.64 10.40 38.72
N SER A 127 -4.49 9.64 38.01
CA SER A 127 -5.83 10.03 37.48
C SER A 127 -6.79 10.76 38.45
N LYS A 128 -6.56 10.72 39.76
CA LYS A 128 -7.37 11.40 40.79
C LYS A 128 -6.98 12.87 41.05
N HIS A 129 -5.93 13.40 40.44
CA HIS A 129 -5.48 14.78 40.70
C HIS A 129 -6.11 15.78 39.72
N ALA A 130 -6.82 16.79 40.24
CA ALA A 130 -7.45 17.85 39.44
C ALA A 130 -6.48 18.62 38.51
N LYS A 131 -5.17 18.62 38.81
CA LYS A 131 -4.13 19.20 37.96
C LYS A 131 -3.94 18.43 36.65
N LEU A 132 -4.33 17.15 36.59
CA LEU A 132 -4.27 16.34 35.37
C LEU A 132 -5.31 16.73 34.34
N GLY A 133 -6.48 17.25 34.74
CA GLY A 133 -7.47 17.72 33.77
C GLY A 133 -6.92 18.86 32.91
N LYS A 134 -6.17 19.78 33.53
CA LYS A 134 -5.48 20.86 32.80
C LYS A 134 -4.36 20.34 31.89
N LEU A 135 -3.61 19.33 32.35
CA LEU A 135 -2.56 18.70 31.55
C LEU A 135 -3.14 17.90 30.38
N ALA A 136 -4.24 17.17 30.59
CA ALA A 136 -4.95 16.42 29.56
C ALA A 136 -5.49 17.36 28.47
N GLY A 137 -6.05 18.51 28.86
CA GLY A 137 -6.43 19.57 27.91
C GLY A 137 -5.25 20.10 27.09
N LEU A 138 -4.13 20.42 27.75
CA LEU A 138 -2.92 20.88 27.06
C LEU A 138 -2.37 19.82 26.09
N LEU A 139 -2.32 18.55 26.49
CA LEU A 139 -1.86 17.46 25.63
C LEU A 139 -2.81 17.23 24.46
N SER A 140 -4.13 17.36 24.68
CA SER A 140 -5.12 17.32 23.61
C SER A 140 -4.81 18.36 22.53
N GLU A 141 -4.64 19.61 22.94
CA GLU A 141 -4.35 20.72 22.02
C GLU A 141 -3.02 20.50 21.30
N TYR A 142 -1.98 20.09 22.03
CA TYR A 142 -0.66 19.87 21.48
C TYR A 142 -0.65 18.71 20.48
N GLU A 143 -1.35 17.62 20.76
CA GLU A 143 -1.43 16.47 19.87
C GLU A 143 -2.24 16.77 18.62
N SER A 144 -3.37 17.47 18.75
CA SER A 144 -4.13 17.96 17.59
C SER A 144 -3.30 18.87 16.71
N GLU A 145 -2.53 19.79 17.30
CA GLU A 145 -1.62 20.64 16.54
C GLU A 145 -0.49 19.84 15.88
N ARG A 146 0.10 18.87 16.60
CA ARG A 146 1.16 17.99 16.09
C ARG A 146 0.69 17.19 14.88
N ASP A 147 -0.50 16.59 14.96
CA ASP A 147 -1.11 15.83 13.88
C ASP A 147 -1.37 16.73 12.66
N SER A 148 -2.02 17.88 12.87
CA SER A 148 -2.31 18.86 11.82
C SER A 148 -1.04 19.34 11.11
N ARG A 149 0.02 19.64 11.87
CA ARG A 149 1.32 20.04 11.33
C ARG A 149 1.98 18.91 10.55
N SER A 150 1.96 17.69 11.07
CA SER A 150 2.52 16.51 10.40
C SER A 150 1.83 16.27 9.07
N TYR A 151 0.49 16.35 9.04
CA TYR A 151 -0.29 16.21 7.82
C TYR A 151 0.04 17.31 6.81
N THR A 152 0.09 18.57 7.26
CA THR A 152 0.46 19.70 6.41
C THR A 152 1.87 19.55 5.85
N GLN A 153 2.82 19.08 6.65
CA GLN A 153 4.19 18.84 6.22
C GLN A 153 4.27 17.71 5.19
N SER A 154 3.56 16.60 5.40
CA SER A 154 3.43 15.52 4.42
C SER A 154 2.86 16.03 3.10
N LYS A 155 1.79 16.84 3.15
CA LYS A 155 1.18 17.45 1.97
C LYS A 155 2.17 18.35 1.22
N ILE A 156 2.88 19.22 1.93
CA ILE A 156 3.90 20.09 1.31
C ILE A 156 5.04 19.25 0.72
N ALA A 157 5.49 18.19 1.40
CA ALA A 157 6.52 17.30 0.90
C ALA A 157 6.07 16.57 -0.38
N ALA A 158 4.84 16.07 -0.41
CA ALA A 158 4.25 15.45 -1.60
C ALA A 158 4.17 16.45 -2.76
N LEU A 159 3.69 17.68 -2.53
CA LEU A 159 3.67 18.74 -3.54
C LEU A 159 5.06 19.09 -4.08
N ARG A 160 6.09 19.07 -3.22
CA ARG A 160 7.49 19.28 -3.65
C ARG A 160 8.03 18.11 -4.46
N LYS A 161 7.65 16.86 -4.13
CA LYS A 161 8.03 15.65 -4.87
C LYS A 161 7.28 15.55 -6.21
N ASN A 162 6.11 16.17 -6.34
CA ASN A 162 5.21 16.13 -7.50
C ASN A 162 5.70 16.83 -8.80
N ASN A 163 7.01 17.01 -8.98
CA ASN A 163 7.58 17.03 -10.34
C ASN A 163 7.77 15.60 -10.91
N SER A 164 7.43 14.55 -10.15
CA SER A 164 7.40 13.16 -10.63
C SER A 164 6.25 12.36 -10.00
N GLY A 165 5.02 12.59 -10.46
CA GLY A 165 3.89 11.65 -10.34
C GLY A 165 3.28 11.50 -8.94
N SER A 166 2.03 11.95 -8.79
CA SER A 166 1.13 11.46 -7.76
C SER A 166 1.18 9.93 -7.71
N LEU A 167 1.19 9.33 -6.52
CA LEU A 167 1.05 7.89 -6.33
C LEU A 167 -0.26 7.46 -6.99
N GLY A 168 -0.17 6.93 -8.22
CA GLY A 168 -1.32 6.32 -8.89
C GLY A 168 -2.49 7.29 -9.00
N ARG A 169 -2.40 8.25 -9.93
CA ARG A 169 -3.60 8.90 -10.45
C ARG A 169 -4.42 7.81 -11.14
N SER A 170 -5.34 7.17 -10.43
CA SER A 170 -6.17 6.09 -10.97
C SER A 170 -7.67 6.35 -10.70
N VAL A 171 -8.41 6.19 -11.79
CA VAL A 171 -9.82 5.78 -11.90
C VAL A 171 -10.94 6.83 -11.86
N PHE A 172 -10.79 8.04 -11.29
CA PHE A 172 -11.90 9.02 -11.30
C PHE A 172 -11.93 10.01 -12.48
N ASP A 173 -10.98 9.94 -13.42
CA ASP A 173 -10.96 10.80 -14.64
C ASP A 173 -11.83 10.18 -15.76
N GLY A 174 -12.99 9.64 -15.37
CA GLY A 174 -14.06 9.21 -16.26
C GLY A 174 -15.07 10.33 -16.40
N ASP A 175 -14.93 11.10 -17.48
CA ASP A 175 -16.00 11.89 -18.07
C ASP A 175 -17.30 11.07 -18.16
N ASP A 176 -18.43 11.73 -17.92
CA ASP A 176 -19.81 11.20 -17.90
C ASP A 176 -20.28 10.40 -16.66
N GLY A 177 -20.84 11.14 -15.68
CA GLY A 177 -22.28 11.04 -15.35
C GLY A 177 -22.92 9.72 -14.92
N HIS A 178 -22.19 8.62 -14.73
CA HIS A 178 -22.76 7.31 -14.38
C HIS A 178 -22.19 6.78 -13.07
N VAL A 179 -22.78 7.24 -11.96
CA VAL A 179 -22.65 6.61 -10.64
C VAL A 179 -23.54 5.35 -10.66
N ASP A 180 -23.09 4.30 -11.36
CA ASP A 180 -23.80 3.02 -11.38
C ASP A 180 -23.18 2.05 -10.37
N HIS A 181 -23.93 1.82 -9.29
CA HIS A 181 -24.06 0.54 -8.59
C HIS A 181 -22.80 -0.20 -8.09
N LEU A 182 -21.79 0.50 -7.55
CA LEU A 182 -20.99 -0.08 -6.46
C LEU A 182 -21.65 0.31 -5.14
N GLY A 183 -21.93 -0.68 -4.28
CA GLY A 183 -22.46 -0.46 -2.93
C GLY A 183 -21.70 0.67 -2.22
N GLU A 184 -22.44 1.51 -1.52
CA GLU A 184 -22.07 2.79 -0.90
C GLU A 184 -20.85 2.69 0.04
N LEU A 185 -19.65 2.46 -0.51
CA LEU A 185 -18.41 2.49 0.25
C LEU A 185 -18.21 3.91 0.76
N THR A 186 -17.96 4.02 2.05
CA THR A 186 -17.62 5.31 2.65
C THR A 186 -16.31 5.81 2.01
N GLY A 187 -16.13 7.13 1.86
CA GLY A 187 -14.89 7.67 1.26
C GLY A 187 -13.61 7.20 1.98
N LYS A 188 -13.73 6.78 3.25
CA LYS A 188 -12.69 6.10 4.01
C LYS A 188 -12.32 4.73 3.40
N GLU A 189 -13.30 3.86 3.16
CA GLU A 189 -13.06 2.53 2.59
C GLU A 189 -12.54 2.60 1.16
N SER A 190 -13.03 3.57 0.38
CA SER A 190 -12.50 3.84 -0.96
C SER A 190 -11.01 4.22 -0.93
N PHE A 191 -10.61 5.04 0.04
CA PHE A 191 -9.20 5.41 0.22
C PHE A 191 -8.34 4.22 0.65
N GLU A 192 -8.81 3.41 1.61
CA GLU A 192 -8.09 2.22 2.08
C GLU A 192 -7.91 1.19 0.95
N ARG A 193 -8.94 1.01 0.11
CA ARG A 193 -8.85 0.21 -1.12
C ARG A 193 -7.81 0.77 -2.09
N LEU A 194 -7.81 2.08 -2.33
CA LEU A 194 -6.84 2.73 -3.22
C LEU A 194 -5.40 2.54 -2.73
N LEU A 195 -5.14 2.66 -1.41
CA LEU A 195 -3.82 2.40 -0.83
C LEU A 195 -3.35 0.96 -1.10
N LEU A 196 -4.26 0.00 -0.98
CA LEU A 196 -3.96 -1.41 -1.23
C LEU A 196 -3.70 -1.68 -2.70
N GLU A 197 -4.52 -1.13 -3.60
CA GLU A 197 -4.33 -1.22 -5.05
C GLU A 197 -3.00 -0.59 -5.49
N ASN A 198 -2.69 0.61 -5.01
CA ASN A 198 -1.41 1.27 -5.26
C ASN A 198 -0.22 0.43 -4.81
N TRP A 199 -0.34 -0.25 -3.66
CA TRP A 199 0.69 -1.17 -3.21
C TRP A 199 0.80 -2.40 -4.12
N ILE A 200 -0.30 -3.04 -4.46
CA ILE A 200 -0.33 -4.20 -5.39
C ILE A 200 0.36 -3.82 -6.71
N ASP A 201 0.05 -2.64 -7.26
CA ASP A 201 0.62 -2.13 -8.51
C ASP A 201 2.07 -1.61 -8.39
N GLY A 202 2.64 -1.62 -7.19
CA GLY A 202 4.05 -1.25 -6.98
C GLY A 202 4.31 0.24 -7.06
N VAL A 203 3.26 1.04 -6.92
CA VAL A 203 3.30 2.50 -7.01
C VAL A 203 3.91 3.11 -5.75
N ASP A 204 3.64 2.50 -4.60
CA ASP A 204 4.08 2.98 -3.28
C ASP A 204 5.52 2.58 -2.96
N ASP A 205 6.48 3.45 -3.30
CA ASP A 205 7.91 3.19 -3.14
C ASP A 205 8.40 3.10 -1.67
N LEU A 206 7.55 3.42 -0.69
CA LEU A 206 7.90 3.48 0.73
C LEU A 206 7.63 2.18 1.50
N LEU A 207 6.87 1.26 0.90
CA LEU A 207 6.49 0.01 1.54
C LEU A 207 7.44 -1.14 1.21
N ASP A 208 7.40 -2.16 2.07
CA ASP A 208 8.15 -3.40 1.82
C ASP A 208 7.46 -4.24 0.74
N TYR A 209 8.30 -4.80 -0.13
CA TYR A 209 7.93 -5.66 -1.25
C TYR A 209 8.65 -7.02 -1.20
N SER A 210 9.15 -7.41 -0.03
CA SER A 210 9.74 -8.73 0.21
C SER A 210 8.83 -9.89 -0.24
N VAL A 211 7.51 -9.70 -0.20
CA VAL A 211 6.50 -10.62 -0.73
C VAL A 211 6.67 -10.98 -2.20
N ASP A 212 7.30 -10.11 -3.02
CA ASP A 212 7.50 -10.36 -4.45
C ASP A 212 8.24 -11.68 -4.72
N PHE A 213 9.09 -12.06 -3.77
CA PHE A 213 9.96 -13.23 -3.85
C PHE A 213 9.64 -14.28 -2.79
N ASP A 214 8.48 -14.16 -2.14
CA ASP A 214 7.98 -15.18 -1.21
C ASP A 214 7.08 -16.17 -1.96
N ASP A 215 7.66 -17.32 -2.26
CA ASP A 215 7.00 -18.40 -2.99
C ASP A 215 5.88 -19.08 -2.16
N SER A 216 5.72 -18.78 -0.87
CA SER A 216 4.61 -19.31 -0.06
C SER A 216 3.24 -18.77 -0.50
N TYR A 217 3.22 -17.64 -1.20
CA TYR A 217 2.03 -17.03 -1.79
C TYR A 217 1.74 -17.50 -3.22
N ASP A 218 2.59 -18.38 -3.76
CA ASP A 218 2.28 -19.07 -4.99
C ASP A 218 1.22 -20.12 -4.68
N SER A 219 -0.02 -19.84 -5.07
CA SER A 219 -1.08 -20.84 -5.12
C SER A 219 -0.83 -21.80 -6.29
N LEU A 220 0.35 -22.43 -6.34
CA LEU A 220 0.71 -23.36 -7.39
C LEU A 220 0.07 -24.72 -7.09
N SER A 221 -1.10 -24.95 -7.68
CA SER A 221 -1.34 -26.25 -8.29
C SER A 221 -0.25 -26.42 -9.35
N LEU A 222 0.74 -27.28 -9.09
CA LEU A 222 1.88 -27.59 -9.96
C LEU A 222 1.50 -28.08 -11.39
N ASN A 223 0.20 -28.14 -11.72
CA ASN A 223 -0.32 -28.81 -12.90
C ASN A 223 -0.95 -27.89 -13.95
N ASN A 224 -1.05 -26.57 -13.74
CA ASN A 224 -1.70 -25.70 -14.74
C ASN A 224 -1.13 -24.26 -14.77
N PRO A 225 -0.16 -23.95 -15.64
CA PRO A 225 0.37 -22.60 -15.82
C PRO A 225 -0.65 -21.60 -16.40
N THR A 226 -1.76 -22.10 -16.95
CA THR A 226 -2.79 -21.33 -17.66
C THR A 226 -3.67 -20.49 -16.72
N GLU A 227 -3.80 -20.88 -15.45
CA GLU A 227 -4.55 -20.12 -14.42
C GLU A 227 -3.84 -18.82 -13.97
N LEU A 228 -2.62 -18.57 -14.47
CA LEU A 228 -1.90 -17.35 -14.14
C LEU A 228 -2.41 -16.12 -14.92
N ASP A 229 -2.96 -16.33 -16.13
CA ASP A 229 -3.36 -15.25 -17.03
C ASP A 229 -4.82 -14.79 -16.84
N GLU A 230 -5.69 -15.67 -16.32
CA GLU A 230 -7.13 -15.36 -16.12
C GLU A 230 -7.37 -14.44 -14.92
N ASP A 231 -6.60 -14.59 -13.84
CA ASP A 231 -6.73 -13.77 -12.61
C ASP A 231 -6.21 -12.32 -12.79
N LEU A 232 -5.35 -12.07 -13.78
CA LEU A 232 -4.67 -10.78 -13.96
C LEU A 232 -5.41 -9.79 -14.86
N GLN A 233 -6.36 -10.27 -15.67
CA GLN A 233 -7.22 -9.42 -16.51
C GLN A 233 -8.38 -8.77 -15.75
N GLN A 234 -8.63 -9.18 -14.51
CA GLN A 234 -9.61 -8.52 -13.65
C GLN A 234 -9.06 -7.16 -13.20
N SER A 235 -9.40 -6.10 -13.95
CA SER A 235 -9.17 -4.69 -13.63
C SER A 235 -9.93 -4.19 -12.39
N LYS A 236 -10.26 -5.13 -11.49
CA LYS A 236 -11.20 -5.01 -10.38
C LYS A 236 -10.81 -6.04 -9.32
N TYR A 237 -9.65 -5.84 -8.68
CA TYR A 237 -9.08 -6.72 -7.64
C TYR A 237 -10.02 -7.02 -6.46
N PHE A 238 -11.01 -6.15 -6.24
CA PHE A 238 -11.94 -6.17 -5.13
C PHE A 238 -13.37 -5.81 -5.57
N ASP A 239 -13.75 -6.07 -6.83
CA ASP A 239 -15.14 -5.97 -7.26
C ASP A 239 -15.84 -7.30 -7.01
N ASP A 240 -15.94 -7.67 -5.73
CA ASP A 240 -16.76 -8.79 -5.30
C ASP A 240 -18.21 -8.31 -5.32
N SER A 241 -18.77 -8.16 -6.53
CA SER A 241 -20.19 -8.45 -6.69
C SER A 241 -20.33 -9.95 -6.57
N ASP A 242 -20.41 -10.43 -5.33
CA ASP A 242 -20.97 -11.73 -4.98
C ASP A 242 -22.36 -11.81 -5.60
N SER A 243 -22.42 -12.33 -6.83
CA SER A 243 -23.64 -12.77 -7.48
C SER A 243 -23.66 -14.29 -7.53
N ASP A 244 -23.32 -14.93 -6.41
CA ASP A 244 -23.96 -16.17 -6.02
C ASP A 244 -25.35 -15.81 -5.48
N CYS A 245 -26.26 -15.47 -6.39
CA CYS A 245 -27.69 -15.60 -6.15
C CYS A 245 -28.15 -16.92 -6.76
N ASN A 246 -28.39 -17.90 -5.89
CA ASN A 246 -29.25 -19.06 -6.18
C ASN A 246 -30.64 -18.61 -6.64
#